data_AF-A0A413UE57-F1
#
_entry.id   AF-A0A413UE57-F1
#
_cell.length_a   1.000
_cell.length_b   1.000
_cell.length_c   1.000
_cell.angle_alpha   90.00
_cell.angle_beta   90.00
_cell.angle_gamma   90.00
#
_symmetry.space_group_name_H-M   'P 1'
#
loop_
_entity.id
_entity.type
_entity.pdbx_description
1 polymer ?
#
loop_
_entity_poly.entity_id
_entity_poly.type
_entity_poly.pdbx_seq_one_letter_code
_entity_poly.pdbx_strand_id
1 'polypeptide(L)'
;MKATVFIAYIFLLMYFVVGVAFIYLFVLLVRALKKYIKSEPVRKEKAESAKSLGEVIKRYRTQRKMTQEFVAESLGVTRQAVSKWESGASDPSTTNLMALAKLFGVTAEEILKEVK
;
A
#
# COMPACT_ATOMS: atom_id res chain seq x y z
N MET A 1 -13.61 50.64 36.31
CA MET A 1 -12.86 49.48 36.87
C MET A 1 -13.50 48.13 36.55
N LYS A 2 -14.79 47.91 36.84
CA LYS A 2 -15.49 46.64 36.56
C LYS A 2 -15.50 46.22 35.08
N ALA A 3 -15.69 47.17 34.15
CA ALA A 3 -15.72 46.89 32.70
C ALA A 3 -14.36 46.47 32.13
N THR A 4 -13.27 47.12 32.55
CA THR A 4 -11.90 46.79 32.12
C THR A 4 -11.49 45.38 32.57
N VAL A 5 -11.86 45.02 33.80
CA VAL A 5 -11.64 43.67 34.35
C VAL A 5 -12.45 42.62 33.58
N PHE A 6 -13.70 42.91 33.25
CA PHE A 6 -14.54 42.01 32.44
C PHE A 6 -13.95 41.77 31.02
N ILE A 7 -13.48 42.82 30.37
CA ILE A 7 -12.83 42.73 29.05
C ILE A 7 -11.55 41.88 29.15
N ALA A 8 -10.75 42.04 30.20
CA ALA A 8 -9.54 41.23 30.42
C ALA A 8 -9.87 39.72 30.55
N TYR A 9 -10.97 39.37 31.22
CA TYR A 9 -11.42 37.98 31.30
C TYR A 9 -11.85 37.40 29.95
N ILE A 10 -12.48 38.20 29.07
CA ILE A 10 -12.82 37.76 27.71
C ILE A 10 -11.57 37.47 26.90
N PHE A 11 -10.57 38.35 26.95
CA PHE A 11 -9.29 38.10 26.26
C PHE A 11 -8.60 36.85 26.80
N LEU A 12 -8.56 36.65 28.12
CA LEU A 12 -7.99 35.45 28.74
C LEU A 12 -8.70 34.18 28.25
N LEU A 13 -10.03 34.19 28.23
CA LEU A 13 -10.84 33.07 27.71
C LEU A 13 -10.54 32.81 26.23
N MET A 14 -10.44 33.86 25.41
CA MET A 14 -10.13 33.75 23.99
C MET A 14 -8.73 33.14 23.76
N TYR A 15 -7.72 33.60 24.50
CA TYR A 15 -6.38 33.00 24.43
C TYR A 15 -6.38 31.54 24.85
N PHE A 16 -7.16 31.18 25.87
CA PHE A 16 -7.31 29.80 26.30
C PHE A 16 -7.92 28.91 25.20
N VAL A 17 -9.02 29.34 24.59
CA VAL A 17 -9.69 28.61 23.50
C VAL A 17 -8.75 28.43 22.29
N VAL A 18 -8.05 29.50 21.90
CA VAL A 18 -7.07 29.46 20.81
C VAL A 18 -5.93 28.49 21.16
N GLY A 19 -5.42 28.52 22.39
CA GLY A 19 -4.39 27.58 22.87
C GLY A 19 -4.83 26.13 22.79
N VAL A 20 -6.06 25.81 23.22
CA VAL A 20 -6.64 24.46 23.12
C VAL A 20 -6.73 24.01 21.65
N ALA A 21 -7.17 24.89 20.75
CA ALA A 21 -7.24 24.60 19.32
C ALA A 21 -5.86 24.31 18.71
N PHE A 22 -4.82 25.08 19.08
CA PHE A 22 -3.45 24.83 18.65
C PHE A 22 -2.91 23.48 19.16
N ILE A 23 -3.14 23.15 20.43
CA ILE A 23 -2.76 21.85 21.00
C ILE A 23 -3.45 20.72 20.24
N TYR A 24 -4.74 20.87 19.95
CA TYR A 24 -5.49 19.87 19.19
C TYR A 24 -4.92 19.67 17.77
N LEU A 25 -4.64 20.75 17.04
CA LEU A 25 -4.02 20.69 15.72
C LEU A 25 -2.64 20.02 15.76
N PHE A 26 -1.83 20.33 16.78
CA PHE A 26 -0.52 19.69 16.96
C PHE A 26 -0.66 18.18 17.17
N VAL A 27 -1.60 17.74 18.02
CA VAL A 27 -1.88 16.31 18.22
C VAL A 27 -2.30 15.63 16.92
N LEU A 28 -3.16 16.27 16.12
CA LEU A 28 -3.56 15.75 14.80
C LEU A 28 -2.36 15.60 13.86
N LEU A 29 -1.48 16.61 13.82
CA LEU A 29 -0.29 16.58 12.99
C LEU A 29 0.65 15.43 13.38
N VAL A 30 0.92 15.25 14.68
CA VAL A 30 1.74 14.13 15.17
C VAL A 30 1.11 12.78 14.85
N ARG A 31 -0.22 12.64 15.02
CA ARG A 31 -0.94 11.39 14.67
C ARG A 31 -0.85 11.10 13.17
N ALA A 32 -1.00 12.11 12.33
CA ALA A 32 -0.89 11.98 10.88
C ALA A 32 0.53 11.57 10.45
N LEU A 33 1.56 12.21 11.01
CA LEU A 33 2.96 11.89 10.73
C LEU A 33 3.33 10.48 11.19
N LYS A 34 2.92 10.08 12.41
CA LYS A 34 3.13 8.70 12.88
C LYS A 34 2.48 7.67 11.96
N LYS A 35 1.27 7.95 11.45
CA LYS A 35 0.59 7.07 10.48
C LYS A 35 1.39 6.97 9.17
N TYR A 36 1.86 8.09 8.64
CA TYR A 36 2.66 8.13 7.40
C TYR A 36 3.98 7.36 7.54
N ILE A 37 4.77 7.68 8.57
CA ILE A 37 6.09 7.08 8.81
C ILE A 37 5.96 5.57 9.10
N LYS A 38 4.93 5.13 9.83
CA LYS A 38 4.73 3.69 10.10
C LYS A 38 4.23 2.93 8.88
N SER A 39 3.57 3.59 7.92
CA SER A 39 2.97 2.94 6.75
C SER A 39 3.96 2.62 5.62
N GLU A 40 5.09 3.32 5.55
CA GLU A 40 6.12 3.14 4.52
C GLU A 40 6.98 1.86 4.70
N PRO A 41 7.58 1.58 5.88
CA PRO A 41 8.50 0.45 6.05
C PRO A 41 7.80 -0.90 6.01
N VAL A 42 6.57 -0.99 6.54
CA VAL A 42 5.77 -2.22 6.58
C VAL A 42 5.43 -2.75 5.17
N ARG A 43 5.31 -1.87 4.16
CA ARG A 43 5.05 -2.29 2.78
C ARG A 43 6.27 -2.94 2.12
N LYS A 44 7.48 -2.50 2.46
CA LYS A 44 8.73 -3.04 1.89
C LYS A 44 9.11 -4.37 2.54
N GLU A 45 8.96 -4.48 3.87
CA GLU A 45 9.35 -5.67 4.64
C GLU A 45 8.40 -6.87 4.45
N LYS A 46 7.08 -6.62 4.32
CA LYS A 46 6.11 -7.67 4.00
C LYS A 46 6.30 -8.23 2.58
N ALA A 47 6.74 -7.39 1.63
CA ALA A 47 7.03 -7.80 0.25
C ALA A 47 8.32 -8.65 0.12
N GLU A 48 9.19 -8.66 1.15
CA GLU A 48 10.45 -9.43 1.15
C GLU A 48 10.41 -10.72 1.99
N SER A 49 9.51 -10.79 2.99
CA SER A 49 9.50 -11.88 3.97
C SER A 49 8.54 -13.04 3.67
N ALA A 50 7.53 -12.86 2.80
CA ALA A 50 6.54 -13.90 2.52
C ALA A 50 6.12 -13.94 1.03
N LYS A 51 7.10 -13.99 0.11
CA LYS A 51 6.82 -14.03 -1.32
C LYS A 51 6.15 -15.34 -1.71
N SER A 52 4.83 -15.40 -1.66
CA SER A 52 4.07 -16.46 -2.33
C SER A 52 4.26 -16.36 -3.85
N LEU A 53 4.04 -17.46 -4.58
CA LEU A 53 4.08 -17.45 -6.05
C LEU A 53 3.19 -16.34 -6.64
N GLY A 54 2.00 -16.13 -6.07
CA GLY A 54 1.08 -15.07 -6.48
C GLY A 54 1.65 -13.66 -6.32
N GLU A 55 2.34 -13.40 -5.20
CA GLU A 55 3.00 -12.11 -4.96
C GLU A 55 4.16 -11.88 -5.91
N VAL A 56 4.93 -12.93 -6.23
CA VAL A 56 6.01 -12.87 -7.23
C VAL A 56 5.44 -12.52 -8.61
N ILE A 57 4.40 -13.23 -9.06
CA ILE A 57 3.72 -12.96 -10.35
C ILE A 57 3.23 -11.51 -10.41
N LYS A 58 2.56 -11.05 -9.35
CA LYS A 58 2.05 -9.67 -9.26
C LYS A 58 3.17 -8.64 -9.31
N ARG A 59 4.30 -8.91 -8.65
CA ARG A 59 5.48 -8.05 -8.69
C ARG A 59 6.03 -7.95 -10.11
N TYR A 60 6.27 -9.08 -10.80
CA TYR A 60 6.78 -9.06 -12.17
C TYR A 60 5.86 -8.28 -13.12
N ARG A 61 4.53 -8.48 -12.99
CA ARG A 61 3.51 -7.75 -13.76
C ARG A 61 3.59 -6.24 -13.50
N THR A 62 3.58 -5.82 -12.25
CA THR A 62 3.57 -4.40 -11.88
C THR A 62 4.87 -3.67 -12.22
N GLN A 63 6.02 -4.34 -12.10
CA GLN A 63 7.31 -3.80 -12.56
C GLN A 63 7.31 -3.50 -14.06
N ARG A 64 6.56 -4.28 -14.85
CA ARG A 64 6.37 -4.09 -16.29
C ARG A 64 5.19 -3.18 -16.64
N LYS A 65 4.53 -2.59 -15.64
CA LYS A 65 3.38 -1.69 -15.82
C LYS A 65 2.20 -2.34 -16.57
N MET A 66 2.07 -3.66 -16.48
CA MET A 66 1.00 -4.42 -17.13
C MET A 66 -0.24 -4.46 -16.24
N THR A 67 -1.44 -4.45 -16.82
CA THR A 67 -2.70 -4.72 -16.07
C THR A 67 -2.97 -6.22 -16.00
N GLN A 68 -3.82 -6.67 -15.06
CA GLN A 68 -4.25 -8.07 -15.04
C GLN A 68 -5.00 -8.47 -16.32
N GLU A 69 -5.74 -7.52 -16.91
CA GLU A 69 -6.43 -7.72 -18.19
C GLU A 69 -5.43 -8.00 -19.32
N PHE A 70 -4.40 -7.16 -19.41
CA PHE A 70 -3.36 -7.31 -20.44
C PHE A 70 -2.65 -8.67 -20.35
N VAL A 71 -2.31 -9.11 -19.12
CA VAL A 71 -1.71 -10.44 -18.92
C VAL A 71 -2.67 -11.54 -19.33
N ALA A 72 -3.95 -11.41 -18.97
CA ALA A 72 -4.97 -12.40 -19.30
C ALA A 72 -5.16 -12.53 -20.82
N GLU A 73 -5.29 -11.41 -21.52
CA GLU A 73 -5.37 -11.35 -22.98
C GLU A 73 -4.12 -11.95 -23.64
N SER A 74 -2.92 -11.61 -23.14
CA SER A 74 -1.65 -12.12 -23.66
C SER A 74 -1.49 -13.63 -23.50
N LEU A 75 -2.11 -14.22 -22.47
CA LEU A 75 -2.04 -15.65 -22.16
C LEU A 75 -3.25 -16.43 -22.67
N GLY A 76 -4.28 -15.76 -23.22
CA GLY A 76 -5.53 -16.41 -23.62
C GLY A 76 -6.32 -16.99 -22.44
N VAL A 77 -6.23 -16.36 -21.26
CA VAL A 77 -6.95 -16.76 -20.04
C VAL A 77 -7.89 -15.65 -19.58
N THR A 78 -8.72 -15.92 -18.57
CA THR A 78 -9.58 -14.88 -18.00
C THR A 78 -8.80 -13.99 -17.04
N ARG A 79 -9.16 -12.71 -16.96
CA ARG A 79 -8.66 -11.78 -15.92
C ARG A 79 -8.83 -12.34 -14.51
N GLN A 80 -9.93 -13.08 -14.28
CA GLN A 80 -10.20 -13.72 -13.00
C GLN A 80 -9.18 -14.82 -12.67
N ALA A 81 -8.68 -15.56 -13.67
CA ALA A 81 -7.60 -16.53 -13.46
C ALA A 81 -6.33 -15.83 -12.97
N VAL A 82 -5.90 -14.76 -13.66
CA VAL A 82 -4.74 -13.94 -13.24
C VAL A 82 -4.93 -13.38 -11.83
N SER A 83 -6.13 -12.88 -11.51
CA SER A 83 -6.45 -12.39 -10.16
C SER A 83 -6.31 -13.47 -9.10
N LYS A 84 -6.81 -14.70 -9.37
CA LYS A 84 -6.68 -15.84 -8.44
C LYS A 84 -5.23 -16.28 -8.26
N TRP A 85 -4.42 -16.25 -9.32
CA TRP A 85 -2.98 -16.52 -9.21
C TRP A 85 -2.29 -15.49 -8.33
N GLU A 86 -2.53 -14.20 -8.58
CA GLU A 86 -1.89 -13.11 -7.82
C GLU A 86 -2.33 -13.02 -6.36
N SER A 87 -3.51 -13.56 -6.01
CA SER A 87 -3.99 -13.62 -4.63
C SER A 87 -3.65 -14.93 -3.91
N GLY A 88 -3.04 -15.90 -4.61
CA GLY A 88 -2.78 -17.24 -4.07
C GLY A 88 -4.03 -18.12 -3.91
N ALA A 89 -5.17 -17.73 -4.50
CA ALA A 89 -6.39 -18.51 -4.45
C ALA A 89 -6.35 -19.77 -5.35
N SER A 90 -5.44 -19.79 -6.32
CA SER A 90 -5.12 -20.96 -7.15
C SER A 90 -3.75 -20.75 -7.77
N ASP A 91 -3.04 -21.82 -8.11
CA ASP A 91 -1.79 -21.71 -8.85
C ASP A 91 -2.00 -21.73 -10.37
N PRO A 92 -1.14 -21.05 -11.15
CA PRO A 92 -1.09 -21.25 -12.59
C PRO A 92 -0.64 -22.68 -12.91
N SER A 93 -1.19 -23.27 -13.98
CA SER A 93 -0.65 -24.52 -14.53
C SER A 93 0.79 -24.32 -14.99
N THR A 94 1.55 -25.41 -15.15
CA THR A 94 2.92 -25.35 -15.68
C THR A 94 3.00 -24.60 -17.02
N THR A 95 2.03 -24.84 -17.92
CA THR A 95 1.93 -24.13 -19.20
C THR A 95 1.74 -22.62 -19.00
N ASN A 96 0.85 -22.21 -18.09
CA ASN A 96 0.61 -20.81 -17.80
C ASN A 96 1.79 -20.14 -17.10
N LEU A 97 2.50 -20.87 -16.22
CA LEU A 97 3.72 -20.37 -15.58
C LEU A 97 4.82 -20.11 -16.60
N MET A 98 5.00 -21.03 -17.57
CA MET A 98 5.93 -20.84 -18.68
C MET A 98 5.54 -19.65 -19.57
N ALA A 99 4.25 -19.45 -19.82
CA ALA A 99 3.74 -18.31 -20.58
C ALA A 99 3.92 -16.98 -19.83
N LEU A 100 3.70 -16.95 -18.52
CA LEU A 100 4.00 -15.80 -17.66
C LEU A 100 5.48 -15.46 -17.70
N ALA A 101 6.35 -16.46 -17.55
CA ALA A 101 7.80 -16.28 -17.63
C ALA A 101 8.20 -15.64 -18.97
N LYS A 102 7.69 -16.17 -20.09
CA LYS A 102 7.92 -15.61 -21.42
C LYS A 102 7.39 -14.18 -21.54
N LEU A 103 6.17 -13.89 -21.08
CA LEU A 103 5.59 -12.54 -21.11
C LEU A 103 6.41 -11.55 -20.29
N PHE A 104 6.94 -12.00 -19.16
CA PHE A 104 7.79 -11.20 -18.30
C PHE A 104 9.25 -11.16 -18.78
N GLY A 105 9.67 -11.94 -19.78
CA GLY A 105 11.07 -11.97 -20.21
C GLY A 105 12.01 -12.48 -19.12
N VAL A 106 11.55 -13.45 -18.33
CA VAL A 106 12.33 -14.20 -17.34
C VAL A 106 12.10 -15.70 -17.53
N THR A 107 12.84 -16.53 -16.82
CA THR A 107 12.62 -17.97 -16.77
C THR A 107 11.60 -18.34 -15.68
N ALA A 108 10.93 -19.49 -15.84
CA ALA A 108 10.04 -19.99 -14.79
C ALA A 108 10.82 -20.32 -13.51
N GLU A 109 12.09 -20.74 -13.63
CA GLU A 109 12.98 -21.01 -12.50
C GLU A 109 13.27 -19.73 -11.70
N GLU A 110 13.52 -18.59 -12.36
CA GLU A 110 13.69 -17.31 -11.68
C GLU A 110 12.44 -16.90 -10.89
N ILE A 111 11.25 -17.12 -11.45
CA ILE A 111 9.99 -16.88 -10.73
C ILE A 111 9.90 -17.77 -9.49
N LEU A 112 10.21 -19.06 -9.62
CA LEU A 112 10.11 -20.02 -8.53
C LEU A 112 11.17 -19.81 -7.44
N LYS A 113 12.38 -19.37 -7.79
CA LYS A 113 13.47 -19.11 -6.85
C LYS A 113 13.16 -17.95 -5.90
N GLU A 114 12.29 -17.03 -6.30
CA GLU A 114 11.86 -15.93 -5.45
C GLU A 114 10.75 -16.31 -4.45
N VAL A 115 10.13 -17.48 -4.62
CA VAL A 115 9.09 -17.98 -3.72
C VAL A 115 9.74 -18.45 -2.41
N LYS A 116 9.23 -17.99 -1.27
CA LYS A 116 9.68 -18.39 0.08
C LYS A 116 8.62 -19.20 0.81
#